data_AF-A0A133SK29-F1
#
_entry.id   AF-A0A133SK29-F1
#
_cell.length_a   1.000
_cell.length_b   1.000
_cell.length_c   1.000
_cell.angle_alpha   90.00
_cell.angle_beta   90.00
_cell.angle_gamma   90.00
#
_symmetry.space_group_name_H-M   'P 1'
#
loop_
_entity.id
_entity.type
_entity.pdbx_description
1 polymer ?
#
loop_
_entity_poly.entity_id
_entity_poly.type
_entity_poly.pdbx_seq_one_letter_code
_entity_poly.pdbx_strand_id
1 'polypeptide(L)'
;YMSTWSSAFSIWKKDMEKLIEDNIQVDSMFPHTTLLFSLTGKEQYIVDNHEYVESIPLKKKGGYNLIDNFVRIYLTMVHSLLIDKSITQQTYDKIENGIIKFCAYWYALVKTNPNLTFSFENKEKLISKQCGNWAVYRFSIYFYLYYYPKAILRKLIKVNN
;
A
#
# COMPACT_ATOMS: atom_id res chain seq x y z
N TYR A 1 -12.56 -0.96 4.64
CA TYR A 1 -11.99 -0.92 3.29
C TYR A 1 -10.48 -1.05 3.39
N MET A 2 -9.95 -2.20 2.99
CA MET A 2 -8.53 -2.33 2.66
C MET A 2 -8.46 -2.21 1.15
N SER A 3 -7.73 -1.21 0.67
CA SER A 3 -7.37 -1.08 -0.73
C SER A 3 -5.85 -1.26 -0.74
N THR A 4 -5.40 -2.41 -1.23
CA THR A 4 -3.99 -2.74 -1.40
C THR A 4 -3.71 -2.89 -2.89
N TRP A 5 -2.42 -2.96 -3.23
CA TRP A 5 -2.04 -3.50 -4.54
C TRP A 5 -2.58 -4.93 -4.69
N SER A 6 -2.68 -5.40 -5.92
CA SER A 6 -2.90 -6.82 -6.19
C SER A 6 -1.70 -7.43 -6.91
N SER A 7 -1.21 -8.56 -6.41
CA SER A 7 -0.23 -9.38 -7.13
C SER A 7 -0.86 -10.14 -8.29
N ALA A 8 -2.18 -10.34 -8.26
CA ALA A 8 -2.93 -11.05 -9.31
C ALA A 8 -4.11 -10.20 -9.78
N PHE A 9 -4.16 -9.91 -11.07
CA PHE A 9 -5.22 -9.13 -11.69
C PHE A 9 -5.62 -9.82 -12.99
N SER A 10 -6.92 -9.79 -13.29
CA SER A 10 -7.47 -10.29 -14.54
C SER A 10 -8.40 -9.25 -15.12
N ILE A 11 -8.33 -9.11 -16.43
CA ILE A 11 -9.08 -8.13 -17.21
C ILE A 11 -9.67 -8.83 -18.43
N TRP A 12 -10.89 -8.45 -18.81
CA TRP A 12 -11.47 -8.93 -20.05
C TRP A 12 -10.64 -8.44 -21.23
N LYS A 13 -10.40 -9.29 -22.22
CA LYS A 13 -9.61 -8.96 -23.41
C LYS A 13 -10.06 -7.63 -24.06
N LYS A 14 -11.37 -7.45 -24.26
CA LYS A 14 -11.95 -6.23 -24.84
C LYS A 14 -11.61 -4.96 -24.04
N ASP A 15 -11.52 -5.07 -22.72
CA ASP A 15 -11.23 -3.93 -21.85
C ASP A 15 -9.73 -3.63 -21.92
N MET A 16 -8.89 -4.66 -21.99
CA MET A 16 -7.45 -4.49 -22.23
C MET A 16 -7.16 -3.83 -23.59
N GLU A 17 -7.82 -4.29 -24.66
CA GLU A 17 -7.67 -3.71 -26.00
C GLU A 17 -8.03 -2.22 -26.00
N LYS A 18 -9.14 -1.86 -25.35
CA LYS A 18 -9.52 -0.45 -25.19
C LYS A 18 -8.46 0.35 -24.43
N LEU A 19 -7.92 -0.16 -23.32
CA LEU A 19 -6.89 0.55 -22.56
C LEU A 19 -5.60 0.76 -23.38
N ILE A 20 -5.27 -0.17 -24.28
CA ILE A 20 -4.15 -0.04 -25.21
C ILE A 20 -4.44 1.06 -26.24
N GLU A 21 -5.65 1.08 -26.82
CA GLU A 21 -6.09 2.14 -27.75
C GLU A 21 -6.08 3.53 -27.09
N ASP A 22 -6.48 3.61 -25.83
CA ASP A 22 -6.47 4.84 -25.01
C ASP A 22 -5.03 5.27 -24.58
N ASN A 23 -4.00 4.47 -24.91
CA ASN A 23 -2.58 4.73 -24.64
C ASN A 23 -2.30 5.12 -23.17
N ILE A 24 -2.93 4.41 -22.23
CA ILE A 24 -2.79 4.69 -20.81
C ILE A 24 -1.34 4.53 -20.34
N GLN A 25 -0.93 5.40 -19.40
CA GLN A 25 0.39 5.31 -18.78
C GLN A 25 0.34 4.38 -17.58
N VAL A 26 1.19 3.35 -17.57
CA VAL A 26 1.22 2.32 -16.53
C VAL A 26 2.33 2.64 -15.53
N ASP A 27 1.98 2.65 -14.23
CA ASP A 27 2.97 2.82 -13.18
C ASP A 27 3.82 1.55 -13.04
N SER A 28 5.14 1.71 -12.93
CA SER A 28 6.07 0.59 -12.90
C SER A 28 5.98 -0.24 -11.62
N MET A 29 5.58 0.37 -10.50
CA MET A 29 5.43 -0.30 -9.22
C MET A 29 4.02 -0.89 -9.05
N PHE A 30 3.02 -0.25 -9.64
CA PHE A 30 1.62 -0.61 -9.49
C PHE A 30 0.90 -0.88 -10.83
N PRO A 31 1.45 -1.72 -11.73
CA PRO A 31 0.90 -1.86 -13.07
C PRO A 31 -0.54 -2.40 -13.06
N HIS A 32 -0.81 -3.42 -12.25
CA HIS A 32 -2.15 -3.98 -12.10
C HIS A 32 -3.15 -2.98 -11.51
N THR A 33 -2.71 -2.18 -10.54
CA THR A 33 -3.55 -1.14 -9.93
C THR A 33 -3.87 -0.05 -10.94
N THR A 34 -2.90 0.35 -11.78
CA THR A 34 -3.15 1.31 -12.88
C THR A 34 -4.27 0.78 -13.77
N LEU A 35 -4.15 -0.46 -14.25
CA LEU A 35 -5.17 -1.07 -15.10
C LEU A 35 -6.55 -1.10 -14.43
N LEU A 36 -6.61 -1.54 -13.16
CA LEU A 36 -7.86 -1.57 -12.40
C LEU A 36 -8.48 -0.17 -12.25
N PHE A 37 -7.66 0.84 -11.93
CA PHE A 37 -8.11 2.22 -11.73
C PHE A 37 -8.46 2.93 -13.04
N SER A 38 -8.07 2.39 -14.19
CA SER A 38 -8.54 2.88 -15.50
C SER A 38 -9.92 2.32 -15.89
N LEU A 39 -10.46 1.35 -15.14
CA LEU A 39 -11.75 0.71 -15.43
C LEU A 39 -12.92 1.29 -14.61
N THR A 40 -12.87 2.59 -14.26
CA THR A 40 -13.90 3.25 -13.44
C THR A 40 -15.29 3.26 -14.05
N GLY A 41 -15.40 3.10 -15.38
CA GLY A 41 -16.68 2.96 -16.08
C GLY A 41 -17.34 1.58 -15.94
N LYS A 42 -16.74 0.63 -15.22
CA LYS A 42 -17.33 -0.68 -14.94
C LYS A 42 -18.19 -0.62 -13.67
N GLU A 43 -19.42 -1.10 -13.78
CA GLU A 43 -20.35 -1.12 -12.64
C GLU A 43 -20.02 -2.23 -11.62
N GLN A 44 -19.30 -3.27 -12.04
CA GLN A 44 -19.06 -4.46 -11.23
C GLN A 44 -17.66 -5.02 -11.45
N TYR A 45 -17.11 -5.61 -10.40
CA TYR A 45 -15.91 -6.44 -10.42
C TYR A 45 -16.11 -7.65 -9.51
N ILE A 46 -15.36 -8.71 -9.77
CA ILE A 46 -15.40 -9.94 -8.99
C ILE A 46 -14.14 -9.98 -8.13
N VAL A 47 -14.31 -10.23 -6.83
CA VAL A 47 -13.22 -10.53 -5.92
C VAL A 47 -13.22 -12.04 -5.69
N ASP A 48 -12.23 -12.71 -6.25
CA ASP A 48 -11.99 -14.12 -5.99
C ASP A 48 -10.92 -14.25 -4.89
N ASN A 49 -11.31 -14.81 -3.76
CA ASN A 49 -10.43 -15.05 -2.61
C ASN A 49 -9.94 -16.50 -2.55
N HIS A 50 -10.09 -17.28 -3.62
CA HIS A 50 -9.59 -18.64 -3.65
C HIS A 50 -8.05 -18.66 -3.67
N GLU A 51 -7.45 -19.45 -2.79
CA GLU A 51 -6.01 -19.63 -2.72
C GLU A 51 -5.56 -20.64 -3.78
N TYR A 52 -5.24 -20.14 -4.97
CA TYR A 52 -4.78 -20.98 -6.08
C TYR A 52 -3.34 -21.48 -5.88
N VAL A 53 -2.48 -20.67 -5.26
CA VAL A 53 -1.06 -20.94 -5.08
C VAL A 53 -0.54 -20.32 -3.78
N GLU A 54 0.36 -21.03 -3.11
CA GLU A 54 1.09 -20.49 -1.96
C GLU A 54 2.41 -19.87 -2.43
N SER A 55 2.67 -18.62 -2.02
CA SER A 55 3.92 -17.94 -2.38
C SER A 55 5.08 -18.49 -1.55
N ILE A 56 6.15 -18.94 -2.22
CA ILE A 56 7.37 -19.33 -1.54
C ILE A 56 8.01 -18.09 -0.86
N PRO A 57 8.33 -18.14 0.44
CA PRO A 57 8.90 -17.00 1.14
C PRO A 57 10.27 -16.63 0.57
N LEU A 58 10.42 -15.37 0.15
CA LEU A 58 11.70 -14.83 -0.31
C LEU A 58 12.69 -14.72 0.85
N LYS A 59 13.96 -15.07 0.60
CA LYS A 59 15.05 -14.94 1.59
C LYS A 59 15.21 -13.51 2.13
N LYS A 60 14.96 -12.51 1.28
CA LYS A 60 14.91 -11.08 1.63
C LYS A 60 13.72 -10.44 0.94
N LYS A 61 13.00 -9.57 1.65
CA LYS A 61 11.84 -8.85 1.11
C LYS A 61 12.03 -7.35 1.29
N GLY A 62 12.02 -6.58 0.20
CA GLY A 62 12.25 -5.13 0.24
C GLY A 62 13.03 -4.62 -0.96
N GLY A 63 13.85 -3.59 -0.75
CA GLY A 63 14.70 -3.00 -1.80
C GLY A 63 14.20 -1.69 -2.39
N TYR A 64 13.10 -1.13 -1.88
CA TYR A 64 12.56 0.16 -2.31
C TYR A 64 12.06 0.98 -1.12
N ASN A 65 11.76 2.27 -1.35
CA ASN A 65 11.19 3.15 -0.33
C ASN A 65 9.68 2.91 -0.19
N LEU A 66 9.27 2.37 0.95
CA LEU A 66 7.88 1.95 1.19
C LEU A 66 6.95 3.16 1.29
N ILE A 67 7.41 4.26 1.89
CA ILE A 67 6.62 5.48 2.01
C ILE A 67 6.44 6.13 0.64
N ASP A 68 7.50 6.18 -0.16
CA ASP A 68 7.42 6.75 -1.49
C ASP A 68 6.40 6.01 -2.37
N ASN A 69 6.44 4.67 -2.36
CA ASN A 69 5.54 3.87 -3.17
C ASN A 69 4.09 3.93 -2.69
N PHE A 70 3.83 3.72 -1.40
CA PHE A 70 2.46 3.64 -0.92
C PHE A 70 1.83 4.98 -0.57
N VAL A 71 2.62 5.94 -0.09
CA VAL A 71 2.08 7.27 0.25
C VAL A 71 2.13 8.17 -0.97
N ARG A 72 3.29 8.39 -1.59
CA ARG A 72 3.36 9.32 -2.73
C ARG A 72 2.70 8.73 -3.98
N ILE A 73 3.17 7.59 -4.49
CA ILE A 73 2.70 7.06 -5.77
C ILE A 73 1.26 6.55 -5.66
N TYR A 74 1.00 5.59 -4.78
CA TYR A 74 -0.31 4.95 -4.67
C TYR A 74 -1.43 5.93 -4.28
N LEU A 75 -1.24 6.79 -3.26
CA LEU A 75 -2.29 7.76 -2.93
C LEU A 75 -2.45 8.86 -3.98
N THR A 76 -1.44 9.14 -4.81
CA THR A 76 -1.65 9.99 -5.99
C THR A 76 -2.62 9.32 -6.95
N MET A 77 -2.47 8.01 -7.22
CA MET A 77 -3.42 7.27 -8.07
C MET A 77 -4.82 7.28 -7.47
N VAL A 78 -4.97 7.08 -6.15
CA VAL A 78 -6.27 7.11 -5.46
C VAL A 78 -6.86 8.54 -5.44
N HIS A 79 -6.02 9.57 -5.32
CA HIS A 79 -6.47 10.96 -5.37
C HIS A 79 -7.01 11.34 -6.75
N SER A 80 -6.45 10.80 -7.84
CA SER A 80 -7.01 10.96 -9.19
C SER A 80 -8.45 10.44 -9.27
N LEU A 81 -8.74 9.29 -8.65
CA LEU A 81 -10.10 8.72 -8.56
C LEU A 81 -11.06 9.60 -7.72
N LEU A 82 -10.53 10.39 -6.80
CA LEU A 82 -11.33 11.34 -6.04
C LEU A 82 -11.67 12.57 -6.91
N ILE A 83 -10.67 13.09 -7.63
CA ILE A 83 -10.83 14.25 -8.53
C ILE A 83 -11.84 13.93 -9.64
N ASP A 84 -11.78 12.74 -10.22
CA ASP A 84 -12.70 12.29 -11.28
C ASP A 84 -14.08 11.83 -10.75
N LYS A 85 -14.28 11.86 -9.42
CA LYS A 85 -15.49 11.46 -8.71
C LYS A 85 -15.84 9.97 -8.80
N SER A 86 -14.90 9.10 -9.19
CA SER A 86 -15.06 7.65 -9.14
C SER A 86 -15.12 7.12 -7.71
N ILE A 87 -14.55 7.86 -6.74
CA ILE A 87 -14.70 7.60 -5.32
C ILE A 87 -15.14 8.85 -4.55
N THR A 88 -15.73 8.62 -3.37
CA THR A 88 -16.10 9.72 -2.45
C THR A 88 -14.91 10.15 -1.58
N GLN A 89 -14.98 11.36 -1.01
CA GLN A 89 -14.02 11.82 0.00
C GLN A 89 -13.93 10.83 1.18
N GLN A 90 -15.08 10.31 1.64
CA GLN A 90 -15.10 9.35 2.74
C GLN A 90 -14.35 8.05 2.39
N THR A 91 -14.43 7.61 1.13
CA THR A 91 -13.65 6.46 0.63
C THR A 91 -12.16 6.79 0.60
N TYR A 92 -11.78 7.95 0.08
CA TYR A 92 -10.40 8.41 0.06
C TYR A 92 -9.79 8.44 1.47
N ASP A 93 -10.46 9.08 2.43
CA ASP A 93 -9.98 9.21 3.82
C ASP A 93 -9.77 7.84 4.49
N LYS A 94 -10.66 6.89 4.21
CA LYS A 94 -10.54 5.50 4.68
C LYS A 94 -9.31 4.81 4.09
N ILE A 95 -9.06 4.98 2.79
CA ILE A 95 -7.90 4.41 2.10
C ILE A 95 -6.62 5.05 2.63
N GLU A 96 -6.56 6.38 2.71
CA GLU A 96 -5.41 7.12 3.25
C GLU A 96 -5.05 6.64 4.65
N ASN A 97 -6.02 6.61 5.57
CA ASN A 97 -5.77 6.13 6.93
C ASN A 97 -5.30 4.67 6.96
N GLY A 98 -5.84 3.81 6.08
CA GLY A 98 -5.39 2.44 5.89
C GLY A 98 -3.92 2.35 5.45
N ILE A 99 -3.52 3.17 4.48
CA ILE A 99 -2.14 3.24 3.99
C ILE A 99 -1.19 3.77 5.07
N ILE A 100 -1.56 4.81 5.80
CA ILE A 100 -0.75 5.32 6.91
C ILE A 100 -0.56 4.25 7.99
N LYS A 101 -1.63 3.53 8.34
CA LYS A 101 -1.59 2.40 9.29
C LYS A 101 -0.70 1.26 8.79
N PHE A 102 -0.80 0.91 7.51
CA PHE A 102 0.03 -0.11 6.84
C PHE A 102 1.51 0.26 6.86
N CYS A 103 1.86 1.49 6.46
CA CYS A 103 3.23 1.98 6.44
C CYS A 103 3.85 1.98 7.83
N ALA A 104 3.10 2.40 8.85
CA ALA A 104 3.57 2.39 10.25
C ALA A 104 3.83 0.96 10.77
N TYR A 105 2.95 0.02 10.43
CA TYR A 105 3.13 -1.40 10.77
C TYR A 105 4.40 -1.98 10.14
N TRP A 106 4.63 -1.73 8.85
CA TRP A 106 5.83 -2.18 8.17
C TRP A 106 7.10 -1.52 8.69
N TYR A 107 7.03 -0.24 9.08
CA TYR A 107 8.16 0.42 9.71
C TYR A 107 8.58 -0.27 11.02
N ALA A 108 7.61 -0.64 11.86
CA ALA A 108 7.87 -1.44 13.06
C ALA A 108 8.45 -2.84 12.73
N LEU A 109 7.97 -3.49 11.67
CA LEU A 109 8.50 -4.77 11.22
C LEU A 109 9.96 -4.67 10.76
N VAL A 110 10.31 -3.71 9.92
CA VAL A 110 11.70 -3.55 9.44
C VAL A 110 12.66 -3.27 10.59
N LYS A 111 12.23 -2.48 11.60
CA LYS A 111 13.04 -2.23 12.80
C LYS A 111 13.27 -3.48 13.67
N THR A 112 12.45 -4.52 13.51
CA THR A 112 12.52 -5.74 14.34
C THR A 112 12.98 -6.98 13.57
N ASN A 113 12.93 -6.96 12.23
CA ASN A 113 13.26 -8.09 11.37
C ASN A 113 14.34 -7.70 10.32
N PRO A 114 15.57 -8.24 10.42
CA PRO A 114 16.66 -7.91 9.52
C PRO A 114 16.50 -8.45 8.08
N ASN A 115 15.57 -9.38 7.83
CA ASN A 115 15.32 -9.92 6.50
C ASN A 115 14.47 -8.97 5.63
N LEU A 116 13.96 -7.88 6.21
CA LEU A 116 13.19 -6.86 5.52
C LEU A 116 14.07 -5.67 5.17
N THR A 117 14.15 -5.33 3.89
CA THR A 117 15.10 -4.32 3.36
C THR A 117 14.40 -3.09 2.79
N PHE A 118 13.22 -2.75 3.28
CA PHE A 118 12.52 -1.54 2.85
C PHE A 118 13.16 -0.28 3.42
N SER A 119 13.24 0.76 2.60
CA SER A 119 13.64 2.11 3.00
C SER A 119 12.44 2.92 3.50
N PHE A 120 12.70 3.84 4.42
CA PHE A 120 11.74 4.83 4.95
C PHE A 120 12.36 6.23 4.97
N GLU A 121 13.28 6.49 4.04
CA GLU A 121 13.93 7.79 3.89
C GLU A 121 12.88 8.88 3.61
N ASN A 122 13.08 10.05 4.22
CA ASN A 122 12.19 11.20 4.08
C ASN A 122 10.71 10.95 4.44
N LYS A 123 10.41 9.92 5.25
CA LYS A 123 9.03 9.52 5.59
C LYS A 123 8.15 10.68 6.07
N GLU A 124 8.63 11.52 6.98
CA GLU A 124 7.84 12.64 7.50
C GLU A 124 7.49 13.63 6.39
N LYS A 125 8.46 13.96 5.51
CA LYS A 125 8.27 14.89 4.40
C LYS A 125 7.31 14.34 3.35
N LEU A 126 7.46 13.07 2.99
CA LEU A 126 6.59 12.41 2.01
C LEU A 126 5.14 12.31 2.52
N ILE A 127 4.95 11.92 3.78
CA ILE A 127 3.62 11.84 4.42
C ILE A 127 3.00 13.23 4.54
N SER A 128 3.74 14.20 5.06
CA SER A 128 3.25 15.58 5.23
C SER A 128 2.83 16.20 3.88
N LYS A 129 3.63 16.01 2.83
CA LYS A 129 3.32 16.54 1.50
C LYS A 129 2.04 15.94 0.91
N GLN A 130 1.82 14.64 1.07
CA GLN A 130 0.67 13.96 0.46
C GLN A 130 -0.61 14.05 1.31
N CYS A 131 -0.48 13.90 2.62
CA CYS A 131 -1.60 13.65 3.55
C CYS A 131 -1.70 14.68 4.69
N GLY A 132 -0.82 15.69 4.70
CA GLY A 132 -0.75 16.71 5.73
C GLY A 132 -0.06 16.28 7.03
N ASN A 133 0.25 17.25 7.89
CA ASN A 133 0.98 17.01 9.13
C ASN A 133 0.23 16.07 10.10
N TRP A 134 -1.10 16.08 10.08
CA TRP A 134 -1.90 15.18 10.93
C TRP A 134 -1.66 13.70 10.61
N ALA A 135 -1.39 13.36 9.35
CA ALA A 135 -1.03 12.00 8.97
C ALA A 135 0.32 11.56 9.55
N VAL A 136 1.27 12.49 9.73
CA VAL A 136 2.57 12.21 10.37
C VAL A 136 2.38 11.85 11.85
N TYR A 137 1.50 12.57 12.54
CA TYR A 137 1.15 12.25 13.93
C TYR A 137 0.46 10.88 14.04
N ARG A 138 -0.54 10.60 13.18
CA ARG A 138 -1.20 9.29 13.12
C ARG A 138 -0.21 8.16 12.84
N PHE A 139 0.71 8.34 11.89
CA PHE A 139 1.77 7.38 11.58
C PHE A 139 2.60 7.07 12.83
N SER A 140 3.02 8.10 13.57
CA SER A 140 3.84 7.95 14.76
C SER A 140 3.10 7.17 15.85
N ILE A 141 1.83 7.49 16.10
CA ILE A 141 0.97 6.78 17.06
C ILE A 141 0.88 5.29 16.67
N TYR A 142 0.52 4.99 15.43
CA TYR A 142 0.43 3.60 14.97
C TYR A 142 1.77 2.86 15.07
N PHE A 143 2.88 3.52 14.73
CA PHE A 143 4.21 2.92 14.85
C PHE A 143 4.51 2.48 16.28
N TYR A 144 4.29 3.35 17.27
CA TYR A 144 4.52 3.01 18.68
C TYR A 144 3.61 1.88 19.14
N LEU A 145 2.33 1.90 18.75
CA LEU A 145 1.38 0.83 19.07
C LEU A 145 1.83 -0.53 18.52
N TYR A 146 2.44 -0.59 17.33
CA TYR A 146 2.93 -1.84 16.75
C TYR A 146 4.32 -2.24 17.22
N TYR A 147 5.18 -1.28 17.51
CA TYR A 147 6.57 -1.53 17.88
C TYR A 147 6.70 -2.01 19.31
N TYR A 148 5.99 -1.37 20.26
CA TYR A 148 6.19 -1.63 21.69
C TYR A 148 5.88 -3.07 22.12
N PRO A 149 4.74 -3.68 21.71
CA PRO A 149 4.47 -5.09 22.02
C PRO A 149 5.56 -6.02 21.49
N LYS A 150 6.04 -5.79 20.26
CA LYS A 150 7.08 -6.60 19.62
C LYS A 150 8.44 -6.45 20.30
N ALA A 151 8.79 -5.24 20.73
CA ALA A 151 10.02 -4.96 21.44
C ALA A 151 10.04 -5.66 22.82
N ILE A 152 8.91 -5.65 23.53
CA ILE A 152 8.76 -6.37 24.81
C ILE A 152 8.89 -7.88 24.61
N LEU A 153 8.12 -8.46 23.68
CA LEU A 153 8.18 -9.89 23.34
C LEU A 153 9.63 -10.34 23.02
N ARG A 154 10.36 -9.54 22.23
CA ARG A 154 11.76 -9.84 21.89
C ARG A 154 12.70 -9.81 23.11
N LYS A 155 12.46 -8.91 24.08
CA LYS A 155 13.22 -8.88 25.33
C LYS A 155 12.91 -10.10 26.20
N LEU A 156 11.64 -10.47 26.34
CA LEU A 156 11.23 -11.64 27.14
C LEU A 156 11.81 -12.95 26.59
N ILE A 157 11.78 -13.15 25.27
CA ILE A 157 12.36 -14.35 24.63
C ILE A 157 13.88 -14.42 24.81
N LYS A 158 14.58 -13.28 24.77
CA LYS A 158 16.03 -13.21 25.01
C LYS A 158 16.44 -13.43 26.47
N VAL A 159 15.53 -13.27 27.42
CA VAL A 159 15.80 -13.49 28.86
C VAL A 159 15.64 -14.97 29.21
N ASN A 160 14.91 -15.74 28.41
CA ASN A 160 14.63 -17.16 28.63
C ASN A 160 15.52 -18.13 27.83
N ASN A 161 16.53 -17.62 27.11
CA ASN A 161 17.56 -18.37 26.40
C ASN A 161 18.93 -17.98 26.92
#